data_AF-A0A968Y1Z1-F1
#
_entry.id   AF-A0A968Y1Z1-F1
#
_cell.length_a   1.000
_cell.length_b   1.000
_cell.length_c   1.000
_cell.angle_alpha   90.00
_cell.angle_beta   90.00
_cell.angle_gamma   90.00
#
_symmetry.space_group_name_H-M   'P 1'
#
loop_
_entity.id
_entity.type
_entity.pdbx_description
1 polymer ?
#
loop_
_entity_poly.entity_id
_entity_poly.type
_entity_poly.pdbx_seq_one_letter_code
_entity_poly.pdbx_strand_id
1 'polypeptide(L)' 'MPLPSYVHYELLLQLLERKTMFAVSPQSPQQQQVHQLIITLRKALVLQKQLEQSCERSNLAVEHRWSLNEIN' A
#
# COMPACT_ATOMS: atom_id res chain seq x y z
N MET A 1 -10.34 12.41 9.05
CA MET A 1 -9.62 12.46 7.77
C MET A 1 -9.62 11.06 7.17
N PRO A 2 -10.07 10.88 5.93
CA PRO A 2 -10.08 9.58 5.27
C PRO A 2 -8.65 9.17 4.91
N LEU A 3 -8.25 7.95 5.32
CA LEU A 3 -7.02 7.30 4.89
C LEU A 3 -7.33 5.94 4.27
N PRO A 4 -6.51 5.44 3.34
CA PRO A 4 -6.74 4.12 2.76
C PRO A 4 -6.59 3.03 3.83
N SER A 5 -7.47 2.04 3.79
CA SER A 5 -7.33 0.85 4.64
C SER A 5 -6.06 0.07 4.28
N TYR A 6 -5.38 -0.50 5.28
CA TYR A 6 -4.15 -1.26 5.06
C TYR A 6 -4.31 -2.45 4.12
N VAL A 7 -5.52 -3.02 4.05
CA VAL A 7 -5.88 -4.12 3.15
C VAL A 7 -5.52 -3.81 1.68
N HIS A 8 -5.53 -2.53 1.27
CA HIS A 8 -5.12 -2.13 -0.08
C HIS A 8 -3.64 -2.40 -0.34
N TYR A 9 -2.78 -2.05 0.63
CA TYR A 9 -1.35 -2.32 0.53
C TYR A 9 -1.07 -3.81 0.57
N GLU A 10 -1.75 -4.55 1.45
CA GLU A 10 -1.59 -6.00 1.57
C GLU A 10 -2.01 -6.72 0.29
N LEU A 11 -3.16 -6.36 -0.29
CA LEU A 11 -3.64 -6.94 -1.54
C LEU A 11 -2.65 -6.70 -2.68
N LEU A 12 -2.19 -5.45 -2.84
CA LEU A 12 -1.22 -5.09 -3.88
C LEU A 12 0.12 -5.82 -3.68
N LEU A 13 0.62 -5.88 -2.44
CA LEU A 13 1.86 -6.59 -2.11
C LEU A 13 1.73 -8.09 -2.41
N GLN A 14 0.64 -8.73 -1.99
CA GLN A 14 0.41 -10.15 -2.26
C GLN A 14 0.30 -10.44 -3.76
N LEU A 15 -0.38 -9.57 -4.52
CA LEU A 15 -0.47 -9.72 -5.98
C LEU A 15 0.91 -9.63 -6.63
N LEU A 16 1.70 -8.61 -6.28
CA LEU A 16 3.04 -8.42 -6.82
C LEU A 16 3.97 -9.58 -6.45
N GLU A 17 4.00 -9.98 -5.18
CA GLU A 17 4.88 -11.02 -4.66
C GLU A 17 4.50 -12.42 -5.13
N ARG A 18 3.20 -12.75 -5.18
CA ARG A 18 2.72 -14.13 -5.42
C ARG A 18 2.26 -14.40 -6.84
N LYS A 19 1.99 -13.36 -7.64
CA LYS A 19 1.54 -13.51 -9.03
C LYS A 19 2.52 -12.86 -9.98
N THR A 20 2.77 -11.56 -9.83
CA THR A 20 3.57 -10.82 -10.80
C THR A 20 5.03 -11.26 -10.81
N MET A 21 5.65 -11.41 -9.64
CA MET A 21 7.03 -11.90 -9.50
C MET A 21 7.24 -13.30 -10.08
N PHE A 22 6.21 -14.15 -10.04
CA PHE A 22 6.26 -15.50 -10.62
C PHE A 22 6.02 -15.51 -12.14
N ALA A 23 5.34 -14.49 -12.67
CA ALA A 23 5.02 -14.38 -14.09
C ALA A 23 6.11 -13.67 -14.91
N VAL A 24 6.99 -12.89 -14.27
CA VAL A 24 8.09 -12.19 -14.95
C VAL A 24 9.31 -13.08 -15.15
N SER A 25 9.97 -12.94 -16.29
CA SER A 25 11.19 -13.68 -16.59
C SER A 25 12.32 -13.34 -15.59
N PRO A 26 13.10 -14.33 -15.15
CA PRO A 26 14.29 -14.10 -14.33
C PRO A 26 15.28 -13.13 -15.00
N GLN A 27 15.92 -12.26 -14.21
CA GLN A 27 16.90 -11.26 -14.65
C GLN A 27 16.37 -10.25 -15.69
N SER A 28 15.06 -10.18 -15.89
CA SER A 28 14.44 -9.20 -16.77
C SER A 28 14.36 -7.82 -16.12
N PRO A 29 14.35 -6.73 -16.90
CA PRO A 29 14.08 -5.40 -16.37
C PRO A 29 12.71 -5.31 -15.68
N GLN A 30 11.72 -6.11 -16.10
CA GLN A 30 10.41 -6.19 -15.47
C GLN A 30 10.50 -6.75 -14.06
N GLN A 31 11.36 -7.75 -13.80
CA GLN A 31 11.58 -8.26 -12.45
C GLN A 31 12.08 -7.16 -11.50
N GLN A 32 13.04 -6.34 -11.95
CA GLN A 32 13.55 -5.21 -11.18
C GLN A 32 12.46 -4.16 -10.93
N GLN A 33 11.62 -3.88 -11.92
CA GLN A 33 10.48 -2.97 -11.78
C GLN A 33 9.47 -3.48 -10.74
N VAL A 34 9.15 -4.78 -10.75
CA VAL A 34 8.25 -5.38 -9.75
C VAL A 34 8.85 -5.30 -8.34
N HIS A 35 10.14 -5.59 -8.20
CA HIS A 35 10.83 -5.40 -6.92
C HIS A 35 10.78 -3.94 -6.44
N GLN A 36 11.00 -2.98 -7.34
CA GLN A 36 10.92 -1.57 -7.00
C GLN A 36 9.49 -1.17 -6.57
N LEU A 37 8.45 -1.69 -7.22
CA LEU A 37 7.06 -1.47 -6.82
C LEU A 37 6.77 -1.99 -5.42
N ILE A 38 7.22 -3.22 -5.10
CA ILE A 38 7.08 -3.81 -3.76
C ILE A 38 7.76 -2.93 -2.70
N ILE A 39 8.99 -2.49 -2.96
CA ILE A 39 9.73 -1.61 -2.04
C ILE A 39 8.99 -0.29 -1.83
N THR A 40 8.51 0.34 -2.90
CA THR A 40 7.78 1.61 -2.83
C THR A 40 6.49 1.46 -2.04
N LEU A 41 5.71 0.39 -2.23
CA LEU A 41 4.48 0.14 -1.49
C LEU A 41 4.73 -0.07 0.00
N ARG A 42 5.78 -0.82 0.38
CA ARG A 42 6.17 -0.99 1.78
C ARG A 42 6.56 0.35 2.42
N LYS A 43 7.29 1.20 1.69
CA LYS A 43 7.62 2.56 2.14
C LYS A 43 6.36 3.41 2.31
N ALA A 44 5.44 3.36 1.35
CA ALA A 44 4.19 4.11 1.43
C ALA A 44 3.35 3.70 2.65
N LEU A 45 3.28 2.40 2.98
CA LEU A 45 2.61 1.92 4.19
C LEU A 45 3.24 2.48 5.47
N VAL A 46 4.58 2.52 5.54
CA VAL A 46 5.28 3.12 6.70
C VAL A 46 4.99 4.62 6.80
N LEU A 47 5.01 5.35 5.67
CA LEU A 47 4.69 6.78 5.64
C LEU A 47 3.24 7.04 6.10
N GLN A 48 2.30 6.20 5.69
CA GLN A 48 0.91 6.33 6.15
C GLN A 48 0.81 6.14 7.67
N LYS A 49 1.48 5.13 8.25
CA LYS A 49 1.51 4.94 9.70
C LYS A 49 2.09 6.14 10.45
N GLN A 50 3.11 6.77 9.88
CA GLN A 50 3.67 8.00 10.45
C GLN A 50 2.69 9.17 10.36
N LEU A 51 1.95 9.28 9.26
CA LEU A 51 0.88 10.27 9.11
C LEU A 51 -0.23 10.05 10.14
N GLU A 52 -0.67 8.81 10.34
CA GLU A 52 -1.68 8.43 11.34
C GLU A 52 -1.24 8.83 12.75
N GLN A 53 -0.01 8.51 13.14
CA GLN A 53 0.56 8.94 14.41
C GLN A 53 0.62 10.46 14.56
N SER A 54 0.90 11.18 13.47
CA SER A 54 0.89 12.65 13.46
C SER A 54 -0.52 13.21 13.65
N CYS A 55 -1.52 12.60 13.00
CA CYS A 55 -2.93 12.94 13.15
C CYS A 55 -3.41 12.69 14.58
N GLU A 56 -3.10 11.53 15.17
CA GLU A 56 -3.41 11.20 16.56
C GLU A 56 -2.83 12.25 17.53
N ARG A 57 -1.55 12.62 17.38
CA ARG A 57 -0.90 13.67 18.19
C ARG A 57 -1.56 15.04 18.05
N SER A 58 -2.19 15.28 16.91
CA SER A 58 -2.90 16.53 16.60
C SER A 58 -4.39 16.47 16.95
N ASN A 59 -4.86 15.40 17.61
CA ASN A 59 -6.28 15.13 17.89
C ASN A 59 -7.16 15.12 16.62
N LEU A 60 -6.60 14.73 15.48
CA LEU A 60 -7.34 14.56 14.23
C LEU A 60 -7.82 13.11 14.13
N ALA A 61 -9.14 12.91 14.09
CA ALA A 61 -9.72 11.59 13.87
C ALA A 61 -9.32 11.04 12.50
N VAL A 62 -8.84 9.79 12.47
CA VAL A 62 -8.53 9.05 11.24
C VAL A 62 -9.63 8.04 10.98
N GLU A 63 -10.09 7.99 9.74
CA GLU A 63 -11.07 7.00 9.30
C GLU A 63 -10.49 6.19 8.14
N HIS A 64 -10.38 4.88 8.32
CA HIS A 64 -9.91 3.99 7.27
C HIS A 64 -11.03 3.68 6.28
N ARG A 65 -10.75 3.90 4.99
CA ARG A 65 -11.70 3.66 3.89
C ARG A 65 -11.21 2.53 2.98
N TRP A 66 -12.08 1.55 2.74
CA TRP A 66 -11.81 0.41 1.87
C TRP A 66 -12.26 0.67 0.43
N SER A 67 -13.16 1.63 0.22
CA SER A 67 -13.56 2.09 -1.11
C SER A 67 -13.91 3.58 -1.03
N LEU A 68 -13.93 4.24 -2.19
CA LEU A 68 -14.42 5.61 -2.33
C LEU A 68 -15.96 5.65 -2.50
N ASN A 69 -16.58 4.48 -2.67
CA ASN A 69 -18.02 4.35 -2.84
C ASN A 69 -18.65 4.20 -1.46
N GLU A 70 -18.82 5.33 -0.79
CA GLU A 70 -19.70 5.41 0.38
C GLU A 70 -21.13 5.43 -0.14
N ILE A 71 -21.83 4.30 -0.02
CA ILE A 71 -23.28 4.28 -0.16
C ILE A 71 -23.81 5.05 1.06
N ASN A 72 -24.36 6.25 0.81
CA ASN A 72 -25.07 7.06 1.80
C ASN A 72 -26.12 6.27 2.56
#